data_AF-A0A949I2I4-F1
#
_entry.id   AF-A0A949I2I4-F1
#
_cell.length_a   1.000
_cell.length_b   1.000
_cell.length_c   1.000
_cell.angle_alpha   90.00
_cell.angle_beta   90.00
_cell.angle_gamma   90.00
#
_symmetry.space_group_name_H-M   'P 1'
#
loop_
_entity.id
_entity.type
_entity.pdbx_description
1 polymer ?
#
loop_
_entity_poly.entity_id
_entity_poly.type
_entity_poly.pdbx_seq_one_letter_code
_entity_poly.pdbx_strand_id
1 'polypeptide(L)' 'MEKEKIMEAIKTLLEEEKVEDALISLYISLINFGIEDCVEADEREEMRHGMKILYEDSIEHKKIVQRIYNRYKNNAI' A
#
# COMPACT_ATOMS: atom_id res chain seq x y z
N MET A 1 -26.31 -5.56 12.43
CA MET A 1 -25.67 -4.35 13.00
C MET A 1 -24.16 -4.47 13.21
N GLU A 2 -23.64 -5.35 14.08
CA GLU A 2 -22.18 -5.47 14.27
C GLU A 2 -21.45 -6.05 13.03
N LYS A 3 -22.00 -7.13 12.44
CA LYS A 3 -21.48 -7.76 11.22
C LYS A 3 -21.41 -6.79 10.01
N GLU A 4 -22.37 -5.87 9.92
CA GLU A 4 -22.40 -4.85 8.85
C GLU A 4 -21.30 -3.81 9.05
N LYS A 5 -21.12 -3.32 10.28
CA LYS A 5 -20.04 -2.39 10.64
C LYS A 5 -18.65 -2.99 10.39
N ILE A 6 -18.46 -4.27 10.71
CA ILE A 6 -17.19 -4.97 10.43
C ILE A 6 -16.98 -5.10 8.92
N MET A 7 -18.01 -5.43 8.15
CA MET A 7 -17.90 -5.51 6.69
C MET A 7 -17.55 -4.15 6.07
N GLU A 8 -18.12 -3.06 6.60
CA GLU A 8 -17.83 -1.70 6.17
C GLU A 8 -16.37 -1.33 6.47
N ALA A 9 -15.87 -1.60 7.68
CA ALA A 9 -14.47 -1.38 8.03
C ALA A 9 -13.49 -2.16 7.13
N ILE A 10 -13.84 -3.41 6.77
CA ILE A 10 -13.03 -4.23 5.86
C ILE A 10 -13.05 -3.67 4.44
N LYS A 11 -14.18 -3.11 3.98
CA LYS A 11 -14.25 -2.44 2.68
C LYS A 11 -13.39 -1.18 2.66
N THR A 12 -13.44 -0.37 3.73
CA THR A 12 -12.54 0.78 3.88
C THR A 12 -11.08 0.34 3.85
N LEU A 13 -10.71 -0.74 4.55
CA LEU A 13 -9.36 -1.28 4.52
C LEU A 13 -8.89 -1.67 3.09
N LEU A 14 -9.80 -2.20 2.26
CA LEU A 14 -9.51 -2.49 0.85
C LEU A 14 -9.37 -1.23 -0.01
N GLU A 15 -10.06 -0.15 0.34
CA GLU A 15 -9.93 1.13 -0.35
C GLU A 15 -8.60 1.81 -0.01
N GLU A 16 -8.23 1.81 1.28
CA GLU A 16 -6.94 2.34 1.74
C GLU A 16 -5.76 1.57 1.12
N GLU A 17 -5.83 0.25 1.02
CA GLU A 17 -4.79 -0.55 0.34
C GLU A 17 -4.60 -0.14 -1.14
N LYS A 18 -5.69 0.20 -1.85
CA LYS A 18 -5.59 0.70 -3.22
C LYS A 18 -4.95 2.08 -3.31
N VAL A 19 -5.21 2.93 -2.33
CA VAL A 19 -4.59 4.27 -2.26
C VAL A 19 -3.09 4.13 -1.99
N GLU A 20 -2.69 3.22 -1.10
CA GLU A 20 -1.29 2.86 -0.85
C GLU A 20 -0.59 2.36 -2.13
N ASP A 21 -1.20 1.38 -2.82
CA ASP A 21 -0.68 0.81 -4.08
C ASP A 21 -0.51 1.87 -5.18
N ALA A 22 -1.45 2.82 -5.28
CA ALA A 22 -1.38 3.94 -6.21
C ALA A 22 -0.24 4.93 -5.86
N LEU A 23 -0.07 5.24 -4.57
CA LEU A 23 1.00 6.12 -4.10
C LEU A 23 2.38 5.53 -4.39
N ILE A 24 2.57 4.25 -4.13
CA ILE A 24 3.82 3.54 -4.39
C ILE A 24 4.12 3.49 -5.89
N SER A 25 3.10 3.22 -6.71
CA SER A 25 3.22 3.26 -8.17
C SER A 25 3.65 4.65 -8.68
N LEU A 26 3.12 5.71 -8.08
CA LEU A 26 3.53 7.08 -8.38
C LEU A 26 5.01 7.31 -8.04
N TYR A 27 5.46 6.90 -6.85
CA TYR A 27 6.85 7.04 -6.45
C TYR A 27 7.82 6.29 -7.38
N ILE A 28 7.48 5.06 -7.77
CA ILE A 28 8.27 4.30 -8.75
C ILE A 28 8.34 5.04 -10.09
N SER A 29 7.20 5.60 -10.54
CA SER A 29 7.16 6.37 -11.79
C SER A 29 8.05 7.61 -11.71
N LEU A 30 8.02 8.33 -10.59
CA LEU A 30 8.85 9.50 -10.35
C LEU A 30 10.36 9.15 -10.38
N ILE A 31 10.77 8.04 -9.75
CA ILE A 31 12.15 7.54 -9.83
C ILE A 31 12.51 7.22 -11.30
N ASN A 32 11.64 6.52 -12.02
CA ASN A 32 11.88 6.18 -13.43
C ASN A 32 11.98 7.42 -14.34
N PHE A 33 11.36 8.54 -13.96
CA PHE A 33 11.50 9.83 -14.65
C PHE A 33 12.77 10.59 -14.27
N GLY A 34 13.58 10.07 -13.34
CA GLY A 34 14.78 10.73 -12.86
C GLY A 34 14.49 11.90 -11.92
N ILE A 35 13.33 11.94 -11.24
CA ILE A 35 13.04 13.06 -10.31
C ILE A 35 14.11 13.18 -9.23
N GLU A 36 14.73 12.06 -8.87
CA GLU A 36 15.77 11.97 -7.86
C GLU A 36 17.06 12.72 -8.24
N ASP A 37 17.16 13.20 -9.49
CA ASP A 37 18.21 14.12 -9.94
C ASP A 37 18.00 15.57 -9.46
N CYS A 38 16.84 15.90 -8.87
CA CYS A 38 16.56 17.23 -8.32
C CYS A 38 16.99 17.42 -6.86
N VAL A 39 17.51 16.36 -6.23
CA VAL A 39 17.97 16.34 -4.83
C VAL A 39 19.47 16.02 -4.74
N GLU A 40 20.06 16.30 -3.58
CA GLU A 40 21.47 15.99 -3.31
C GLU A 40 21.73 14.47 -3.28
N ALA A 41 23.00 14.07 -3.37
CA ALA A 41 23.38 12.68 -3.54
C ALA A 41 22.99 11.77 -2.35
N ASP A 42 23.07 12.30 -1.13
CA ASP A 42 22.63 11.64 0.09
C ASP A 42 21.10 11.55 0.17
N GLU A 43 20.39 12.65 -0.12
CA GLU A 43 18.91 12.69 -0.18
C GLU A 43 18.36 11.69 -1.23
N ARG A 44 19.05 11.53 -2.35
CA ARG A 44 18.73 10.56 -3.40
C ARG A 44 18.82 9.12 -2.88
N GLU A 45 19.89 8.79 -2.16
CA GLU A 45 20.08 7.45 -1.60
C GLU A 45 19.00 7.16 -0.54
N GLU A 46 18.73 8.13 0.34
CA GLU A 46 17.65 8.04 1.33
C GLU A 46 16.29 7.84 0.68
N MET A 47 15.97 8.61 -0.37
CA MET A 47 14.73 8.47 -1.12
C MET A 47 14.59 7.07 -1.73
N ARG A 48 15.63 6.57 -2.42
CA ARG A 48 15.61 5.22 -3.01
C ARG A 48 15.42 4.14 -1.95
N HIS A 49 16.10 4.28 -0.82
CA HIS A 49 15.99 3.34 0.30
C HIS A 49 14.59 3.34 0.89
N GLY A 50 14.03 4.51 1.19
CA GLY A 50 12.68 4.66 1.72
C GLY A 50 11.63 4.08 0.77
N MET A 51 11.76 4.31 -0.55
CA MET A 51 10.83 3.76 -1.53
C MET A 51 10.89 2.24 -1.64
N LYS A 52 12.10 1.66 -1.52
CA LYS A 52 12.25 0.21 -1.48
C LYS A 52 11.51 -0.40 -0.28
N ILE A 53 11.67 0.18 0.91
CA ILE A 53 10.99 -0.29 2.13
C ILE A 53 9.47 -0.21 1.95
N LEU A 54 8.95 0.95 1.50
CA LEU A 54 7.51 1.12 1.28
C LEU A 54 6.96 0.10 0.29
N TYR A 55 7.69 -0.18 -0.79
CA TYR A 55 7.28 -1.18 -1.77
C TYR A 55 7.22 -2.59 -1.16
N GLU A 56 8.26 -3.00 -0.42
CA GLU A 56 8.30 -4.30 0.24
C GLU A 56 7.18 -4.46 1.28
N ASP A 57 6.95 -3.45 2.11
CA ASP A 57 5.88 -3.44 3.11
C ASP A 57 4.49 -3.53 2.47
N SER A 58 4.27 -2.83 1.35
CA SER A 58 2.97 -2.83 0.66
C SER A 58 2.58 -4.19 0.10
N ILE A 59 3.56 -4.99 -0.33
CA ILE A 59 3.34 -6.37 -0.79
C ILE A 59 2.79 -7.22 0.36
N GLU A 60 3.33 -7.05 1.57
CA GLU A 60 2.87 -7.79 2.74
C GLU A 60 1.52 -7.27 3.24
N HIS A 61 1.30 -5.95 3.24
CA HIS A 61 -0.01 -5.35 3.53
C HIS A 61 -1.10 -5.89 2.61
N LYS A 62 -0.89 -5.87 1.28
CA LYS A 62 -1.84 -6.41 0.30
C LYS A 62 -2.21 -7.86 0.59
N LYS A 63 -1.23 -8.71 0.92
CA LYS A 63 -1.47 -10.11 1.29
C LYS A 63 -2.34 -10.22 2.54
N ILE A 64 -2.07 -9.42 3.58
CA ILE A 64 -2.81 -9.46 4.84
C ILE A 64 -4.25 -8.96 4.63
N VAL A 65 -4.44 -7.83 3.96
CA VAL A 65 -5.77 -7.25 3.68
C VAL A 65 -6.63 -8.23 2.88
N GLN A 66 -6.09 -8.83 1.82
CA GLN A 66 -6.81 -9.84 1.04
C GLN A 66 -7.17 -11.06 1.88
N ARG A 67 -6.29 -11.52 2.78
CA ARG A 67 -6.59 -12.62 3.71
C ARG A 67 -7.73 -12.27 4.67
N ILE A 68 -7.73 -11.07 5.24
CA ILE A 68 -8.79 -10.57 6.12
C ILE A 68 -10.12 -10.56 5.37
N TYR A 69 -10.16 -9.93 4.19
CA TYR A 69 -11.36 -9.86 3.37
C TYR A 69 -11.90 -11.23 3.00
N ASN A 70 -11.05 -12.13 2.51
CA ASN A 70 -11.46 -13.47 2.09
C ASN A 70 -11.96 -14.31 3.27
N ARG A 71 -11.30 -14.23 4.44
CA ARG A 71 -11.76 -14.92 5.65
C ARG A 71 -13.12 -14.40 6.09
N TYR A 72 -13.31 -13.09 6.10
CA TYR A 72 -14.58 -12.53 6.53
C TYR A 72 -15.71 -12.83 5.55
N LYS A 73 -15.46 -12.71 4.25
CA LYS A 73 -16.42 -13.06 3.19
C LYS A 73 -16.81 -14.53 3.22
N ASN A 74 -15.86 -15.44 3.44
CA ASN A 74 -16.11 -16.88 3.43
C ASN A 74 -16.72 -17.40 4.76
N ASN A 75 -16.45 -16.74 5.89
CA ASN A 75 -17.04 -17.08 7.19
C ASN A 75 -18.31 -16.29 7.51
N ALA A 76 -18.75 -15.38 6.64
CA ALA A 76 -20.01 -14.67 6.78
C ALA A 76 -21.20 -15.60 6.47
N ILE A 77 -21.45 -16.56 7.37
CA ILE A 77 -22.77 -17.19 7.59
C ILE A 77 -23.61 -16.19 8.37
#